data_AF-A0A4Q3BWI2-F1
#
_entry.id   AF-A0A4Q3BWI2-F1
#
_cell.length_a   1.000
_cell.length_b   1.000
_cell.length_c   1.000
_cell.angle_alpha   90.00
_cell.angle_beta   90.00
_cell.angle_gamma   90.00
#
_symmetry.space_group_name_H-M   'P 1'
#
loop_
_entity.id
_entity.type
_entity.pdbx_description
1 polymer ?
#
loop_
_entity_poly.entity_id
_entity_poly.type
_entity_poly.pdbx_seq_one_letter_code
_entity_poly.pdbx_strand_id
1 'polypeptide(L)'
;WINLLFVGAVIAWLCDRRSLAGILIGLVCLMKPQFGLFLVWGLFRREWRFAIALALTGLAGLLLSIALYGFENHLAYLQVLSYLSQHGEAFWPNQSVNGLMHRLVTEGPHDFHAESFPAANVIVTLTTMVTSAALMALALFFRRGEGENARLADFLLAGVVFTAASPIAWEHHYGILAPAFVALALMFASTPAYRAHIPVIAGFAVAFFFASSYLPYFRYVPSLFSPVQSYLFFAALGILAMLRFQAVHSASQEQAASPWRTHAQTVVSLVRRGVTRVTRWVSADRSN
;
A
#
# COMPACT_ATOMS: atom_id res chain seq x y z
N TRP A 1 8.93 1.29 -10.41
CA TRP A 1 9.36 -0.10 -10.14
C TRP A 1 8.81 -0.63 -8.80
N ILE A 2 8.73 0.17 -7.72
CA ILE A 2 8.10 -0.25 -6.44
C ILE A 2 6.66 -0.78 -6.64
N ASN A 3 5.83 -0.05 -7.37
CA ASN A 3 4.45 -0.47 -7.65
C ASN A 3 4.40 -1.83 -8.38
N LEU A 4 5.33 -2.06 -9.31
CA LEU A 4 5.44 -3.33 -10.03
C LEU A 4 5.80 -4.47 -9.08
N LEU A 5 6.75 -4.26 -8.16
CA LEU A 5 7.11 -5.26 -7.14
C LEU A 5 5.93 -5.54 -6.21
N PHE A 6 5.19 -4.52 -5.77
CA PHE A 6 4.03 -4.71 -4.91
C PHE A 6 2.91 -5.47 -5.63
N VAL A 7 2.59 -5.12 -6.89
CA VAL A 7 1.65 -5.87 -7.73
C VAL A 7 2.12 -7.32 -7.92
N GLY A 8 3.41 -7.52 -8.19
CA GLY A 8 4.00 -8.85 -8.26
C GLY A 8 3.87 -9.63 -6.95
N ALA A 9 4.00 -8.97 -5.80
CA ALA A 9 3.81 -9.57 -4.48
C ALA A 9 2.35 -10.00 -4.28
N VAL A 10 1.38 -9.16 -4.68
CA VAL A 10 -0.05 -9.50 -4.66
C VAL A 10 -0.35 -10.72 -5.56
N ILE A 11 0.21 -10.76 -6.76
CA ILE A 11 0.05 -11.91 -7.68
C ILE A 11 0.70 -13.17 -7.08
N ALA A 12 1.90 -13.06 -6.51
CA ALA A 12 2.57 -14.17 -5.84
C ALA A 12 1.76 -14.66 -4.62
N TRP A 13 1.16 -13.74 -3.87
CA TRP A 13 0.27 -14.02 -2.74
C TRP A 13 -0.98 -14.80 -3.18
N LEU A 14 -1.59 -14.41 -4.30
CA LEU A 14 -2.72 -15.09 -4.93
C LEU A 14 -2.37 -16.50 -5.42
N CYS A 15 -1.18 -16.66 -5.99
CA CYS A 15 -0.67 -17.94 -6.47
C CYS A 15 -0.09 -18.84 -5.36
N ASP A 16 -0.31 -18.49 -4.09
CA ASP A 16 0.22 -19.18 -2.91
C ASP A 16 1.76 -19.30 -2.86
N ARG A 17 2.46 -18.44 -3.62
CA ARG A 17 3.93 -18.33 -3.62
C ARG A 17 4.39 -17.37 -2.52
N ARG A 18 4.11 -17.74 -1.26
CA ARG A 18 4.38 -16.91 -0.06
C ARG A 18 5.82 -16.40 0.02
N SER A 19 6.80 -17.24 -0.30
CA SER A 19 8.22 -16.84 -0.28
C SER A 19 8.54 -15.80 -1.36
N LEU A 20 8.00 -15.94 -2.56
CA LEU A 20 8.18 -14.95 -3.62
C LEU A 20 7.52 -13.61 -3.25
N ALA A 21 6.31 -13.65 -2.67
CA ALA A 21 5.68 -12.44 -2.14
C ALA A 21 6.56 -11.78 -1.07
N GLY A 22 7.17 -12.56 -0.18
CA GLY A 22 8.10 -12.08 0.83
C GLY A 22 9.34 -11.42 0.24
N ILE A 23 9.97 -12.04 -0.77
CA ILE A 23 11.11 -11.46 -1.48
C ILE A 23 10.73 -10.11 -2.11
N LEU A 24 9.60 -10.06 -2.82
CA LEU A 24 9.16 -8.85 -3.51
C LEU A 24 8.84 -7.71 -2.53
N ILE A 25 8.19 -7.99 -1.40
CA ILE A 25 7.99 -7.00 -0.33
C ILE A 25 9.31 -6.62 0.35
N GLY A 26 10.23 -7.56 0.54
CA GLY A 26 11.58 -7.28 1.05
C GLY A 26 12.32 -6.29 0.16
N LEU A 27 12.26 -6.45 -1.17
CA LEU A 27 12.82 -5.50 -2.14
C LEU A 27 12.13 -4.13 -2.10
N VAL A 28 10.80 -4.09 -1.89
CA VAL A 28 10.08 -2.83 -1.66
C VAL A 28 10.58 -2.14 -0.39
N CYS A 29 10.79 -2.92 0.69
CA CYS A 29 11.23 -2.43 1.99
C CYS A 29 12.60 -1.74 1.94
N LEU A 30 13.50 -2.15 1.03
CA LEU A 30 14.80 -1.50 0.85
C LEU A 30 14.68 -0.02 0.44
N MET A 31 13.57 0.38 -0.18
CA MET A 31 13.34 1.76 -0.62
C MET A 31 12.17 2.42 0.09
N LYS A 32 11.31 1.64 0.74
CA LYS A 32 10.21 2.11 1.59
C LYS A 32 10.20 1.31 2.90
N PRO A 33 11.03 1.70 3.89
CA PRO A 33 11.19 0.95 5.14
C PRO A 33 9.90 0.70 5.92
N GLN A 34 8.87 1.53 5.73
CA GLN A 34 7.55 1.32 6.33
C GLN A 34 6.90 -0.01 5.95
N PHE A 35 7.24 -0.59 4.78
CA PHE A 35 6.78 -1.92 4.39
C PHE A 35 7.44 -3.04 5.22
N GLY A 36 8.46 -2.74 6.03
CA GLY A 36 9.00 -3.66 7.03
C GLY A 36 7.94 -4.11 8.05
N LEU A 37 6.86 -3.35 8.25
CA LEU A 37 5.71 -3.75 9.06
C LEU A 37 5.00 -5.00 8.52
N PHE A 38 5.15 -5.35 7.24
CA PHE A 38 4.70 -6.64 6.73
C PHE A 38 5.39 -7.82 7.40
N LEU A 39 6.62 -7.66 7.90
CA LEU A 39 7.28 -8.72 8.66
C LEU A 39 6.51 -8.99 9.95
N VAL A 40 6.19 -7.94 10.71
CA VAL A 40 5.39 -8.04 11.94
C VAL A 40 4.04 -8.66 11.63
N TRP A 41 3.34 -8.14 10.61
CA TRP A 41 2.08 -8.71 10.17
C TRP A 41 2.19 -10.20 9.79
N GLY A 42 3.21 -10.58 9.02
CA GLY A 42 3.45 -11.95 8.59
C GLY A 42 3.69 -12.90 9.77
N LEU A 43 4.42 -12.44 10.80
CA LEU A 43 4.63 -13.18 12.04
C LEU A 43 3.32 -13.38 12.82
N PHE A 44 2.53 -12.31 12.97
CA PHE A 44 1.21 -12.35 13.63
C PHE A 44 0.23 -13.28 12.90
N ARG A 45 0.27 -13.30 11.57
CA ARG A 45 -0.54 -14.19 10.73
C ARG A 45 0.04 -15.59 10.57
N ARG A 46 1.20 -15.88 11.17
CA ARG A 46 1.94 -17.16 11.08
C ARG A 46 2.30 -17.54 9.63
N GLU A 47 2.53 -16.55 8.78
CA GLU A 47 2.91 -16.70 7.38
C GLU A 47 4.44 -16.84 7.27
N TRP A 48 5.01 -17.87 7.89
CA TRP A 48 6.45 -18.03 8.10
C TRP A 48 7.26 -18.00 6.80
N ARG A 49 6.76 -18.64 5.75
CA ARG A 49 7.41 -18.67 4.42
C ARG A 49 7.55 -17.28 3.82
N PHE A 50 6.58 -16.41 4.06
CA PHE A 50 6.60 -15.01 3.65
C PHE A 50 7.53 -14.19 4.55
N ALA A 51 7.38 -14.32 5.88
CA ALA A 51 8.15 -13.58 6.88
C ALA A 51 9.66 -13.84 6.76
N ILE A 52 10.07 -15.11 6.67
CA ILE A 52 11.49 -15.49 6.51
C ILE A 52 12.06 -14.92 5.21
N ALA A 53 11.33 -15.05 4.10
CA ALA A 53 11.80 -14.56 2.81
C ALA A 53 11.94 -13.03 2.76
N LEU A 54 10.99 -12.30 3.37
CA LEU A 54 11.08 -10.86 3.56
C LEU A 54 12.29 -10.49 4.42
N ALA A 55 12.45 -11.15 5.58
CA ALA A 55 13.55 -10.88 6.51
C ALA A 55 14.92 -11.14 5.87
N LEU A 56 15.10 -12.26 5.17
CA LEU A 56 16.35 -12.58 4.49
C LEU A 56 16.67 -11.59 3.37
N THR A 57 15.67 -11.21 2.57
CA THR A 57 15.86 -10.25 1.48
C THR A 57 16.20 -8.85 2.03
N GLY A 58 15.48 -8.41 3.06
CA GLY A 58 15.74 -7.13 3.73
C GLY A 58 17.10 -7.10 4.41
N LEU A 59 17.47 -8.16 5.13
CA LEU A 59 18.77 -8.28 5.79
C LEU A 59 19.93 -8.30 4.78
N ALA A 60 19.80 -9.06 3.69
CA ALA A 60 20.81 -9.08 2.64
C ALA A 60 21.01 -7.69 2.00
N GLY A 61 19.92 -6.98 1.70
CA GLY A 61 20.00 -5.62 1.18
C GLY A 61 20.58 -4.62 2.18
N LEU A 62 20.22 -4.72 3.46
CA LEU A 62 20.79 -3.89 4.53
C LEU A 62 22.29 -4.14 4.70
N LEU A 63 22.73 -5.40 4.76
CA LEU A 63 24.14 -5.76 4.88
C LEU A 63 24.95 -5.27 3.68
N LEU A 64 24.40 -5.41 2.47
CA LEU A 64 25.03 -4.87 1.26
C LEU A 64 25.14 -3.35 1.31
N SER A 65 24.08 -2.65 1.74
CA SER A 65 24.08 -1.20 1.93
C SER A 65 25.12 -0.76 2.96
N ILE A 66 25.23 -1.45 4.10
CA ILE A 66 26.26 -1.15 5.12
C ILE A 66 27.66 -1.40 4.56
N ALA A 67 27.87 -2.47 3.79
CA ALA A 67 29.17 -2.76 3.18
C ALA A 67 29.60 -1.70 2.16
N LEU A 68 28.65 -1.15 1.39
CA LEU A 68 28.92 -0.16 0.34
C LEU A 68 29.01 1.28 0.88
N TYR A 69 28.17 1.63 1.84
CA TYR A 69 27.98 3.02 2.29
C TYR A 69 28.39 3.24 3.75
N GLY A 70 28.75 2.21 4.51
CA GLY A 70 29.11 2.32 5.91
C GLY A 70 27.91 2.43 6.86
N PHE A 71 28.15 2.08 8.13
CA PHE A 71 27.12 2.07 9.16
C PHE A 71 26.66 3.50 9.55
N GLU A 72 27.56 4.48 9.51
CA GLU A 72 27.27 5.87 9.87
C GLU A 72 26.17 6.49 9.02
N ASN A 73 26.15 6.20 7.71
CA ASN A 73 25.10 6.66 6.80
C ASN A 73 23.70 6.14 7.21
N HIS A 74 23.62 4.95 7.80
CA HIS A 74 22.35 4.39 8.27
C HIS A 74 21.87 5.08 9.55
N LEU A 75 22.79 5.42 10.46
CA LEU A 75 22.46 6.22 11.65
C LEU A 75 22.02 7.64 11.28
N ALA A 76 22.73 8.28 10.35
CA ALA A 76 22.35 9.59 9.81
C ALA A 76 20.96 9.54 9.17
N TYR A 77 20.64 8.49 8.41
CA TYR A 77 19.31 8.31 7.84
C TYR A 77 18.21 8.19 8.91
N LEU A 78 18.46 7.49 10.03
CA LEU A 78 17.51 7.43 11.15
C LEU A 78 17.30 8.81 11.81
N GLN A 79 18.35 9.63 11.89
CA GLN A 79 18.21 11.01 12.39
C GLN A 79 17.32 11.85 11.47
N VAL A 80 17.49 11.72 10.14
CA VAL A 80 16.61 12.37 9.16
C VAL A 80 15.16 11.90 9.32
N LEU A 81 14.91 10.60 9.43
CA LEU A 81 13.56 10.07 9.64
C LEU A 81 12.93 10.58 10.95
N SER A 82 13.72 10.68 12.03
CA SER A 82 13.25 11.22 13.31
C SER A 82 12.86 12.70 13.18
N TYR A 83 13.71 13.50 12.53
CA TYR A 83 13.44 14.91 12.26
C TYR A 83 12.16 15.08 11.42
N LEU A 84 12.02 14.34 10.32
CA LEU A 84 10.84 14.36 9.48
C LEU A 84 9.57 13.92 10.23
N SER A 85 9.67 12.94 11.13
CA SER A 85 8.53 12.49 11.93
C SER A 85 8.05 13.53 12.94
N GLN A 86 8.93 14.40 13.43
CA GLN A 86 8.59 15.45 14.41
C GLN A 86 7.99 16.69 13.76
N HIS A 87 8.39 17.00 12.54
CA HIS A 87 7.92 18.19 11.80
C HIS A 87 6.75 17.86 10.86
N GLY A 88 6.75 16.64 10.31
CA GLY A 88 5.79 16.23 9.29
C GLY A 88 6.00 17.02 7.99
N GLU A 89 4.93 17.14 7.21
CA GLU A 89 4.97 17.92 5.98
C GLU A 89 3.61 18.51 5.64
N ALA A 90 3.58 19.84 5.45
CA ALA A 90 2.37 20.57 5.10
C ALA A 90 2.08 20.58 3.60
N PHE A 91 3.03 20.15 2.75
CA PHE A 91 2.92 20.18 1.29
C PHE A 91 1.62 19.53 0.81
N TRP A 92 0.87 20.20 -0.07
CA TRP A 92 -0.50 19.83 -0.44
C TRP A 92 -0.65 18.40 -1.03
N PRO A 93 0.35 17.78 -1.68
CA PRO A 93 0.28 16.37 -2.09
C PRO A 93 0.49 15.39 -0.95
N ASN A 94 0.76 15.81 0.29
CA ASN A 94 0.83 14.91 1.44
C ASN A 94 -0.57 14.40 1.81
N GLN A 95 -0.88 13.18 1.38
CA GLN A 95 -2.15 12.48 1.54
C GLN A 95 -2.10 11.57 2.78
N SER A 96 -1.77 12.17 3.93
CA SER A 96 -1.70 11.51 5.24
C SER A 96 -2.49 12.29 6.29
N VAL A 97 -2.69 11.71 7.47
CA VAL A 97 -3.27 12.43 8.62
C VAL A 97 -2.41 13.65 8.99
N ASN A 98 -1.09 13.53 8.91
CA ASN A 98 -0.17 14.62 9.20
C ASN A 98 -0.41 15.82 8.27
N GLY A 99 -0.48 15.57 6.96
CA GLY A 99 -0.80 16.61 5.99
C GLY A 99 -2.19 17.21 6.24
N LEU A 100 -3.20 16.37 6.54
CA LEU A 100 -4.55 16.85 6.87
C LEU A 100 -4.54 17.78 8.08
N MET A 101 -3.82 17.41 9.13
CA MET A 101 -3.75 18.20 10.36
C MET A 101 -3.01 19.51 10.15
N HIS A 102 -1.91 19.53 9.39
CA HIS A 102 -1.24 20.77 9.01
C HIS A 102 -2.18 21.74 8.29
N ARG A 103 -3.01 21.26 7.36
CA ARG A 103 -4.02 22.07 6.66
C ARG A 103 -5.13 22.63 7.57
N LEU A 104 -5.38 21.99 8.70
CA LEU A 104 -6.40 22.42 9.67
C LEU A 104 -5.87 23.43 10.68
N VAL A 105 -4.57 23.40 10.98
CA VAL A 105 -3.96 24.18 12.07
C VAL A 105 -2.99 25.26 11.60
N THR A 106 -2.66 25.29 10.31
CA THR A 106 -1.77 26.29 9.72
C THR A 106 -2.48 27.01 8.58
N GLU A 107 -2.25 28.31 8.47
CA GLU A 107 -2.76 29.15 7.38
C GLU A 107 -1.69 29.32 6.29
N GLY A 108 -2.14 29.58 5.06
CA GLY A 108 -1.27 29.90 3.93
C GLY A 108 -1.15 28.78 2.88
N PRO A 109 -0.44 29.03 1.77
CA PRO A 109 -0.26 28.05 0.71
C PRO A 109 0.65 26.91 1.17
N HIS A 110 0.20 25.69 0.90
CA HIS A 110 0.87 24.45 1.27
C HIS A 110 1.83 23.98 0.18
N ASP A 111 2.81 24.81 -0.15
CA ASP A 111 3.72 24.61 -1.26
C ASP A 111 4.94 23.77 -0.88
N PHE A 112 5.61 23.23 -1.89
CA PHE A 112 6.84 22.48 -1.66
C PHE A 112 7.98 23.45 -1.38
N HIS A 113 8.68 23.22 -0.27
CA HIS A 113 9.90 23.94 0.08
C HIS A 113 11.01 22.92 0.29
N ALA A 114 12.03 22.95 -0.58
CA ALA A 114 13.11 21.94 -0.56
C ALA A 114 14.00 22.03 0.68
N GLU A 115 14.09 23.23 1.28
CA GLU A 115 15.04 23.55 2.36
C GLU A 115 14.36 23.74 3.72
N SER A 116 13.04 23.62 3.80
CA SER A 116 12.31 23.86 5.05
C SER A 116 11.17 22.87 5.25
N PHE A 117 10.97 22.53 6.52
CA PHE A 117 9.82 21.78 6.99
C PHE A 117 8.97 22.70 7.90
N PRO A 118 7.66 22.41 8.05
CA PRO A 118 6.82 23.15 8.98
C PRO A 118 7.40 23.14 10.39
N ALA A 119 7.15 24.21 11.16
CA ALA A 119 7.49 24.21 12.57
C ALA A 119 6.82 23.03 13.28
N ALA A 120 7.53 22.40 14.22
CA ALA A 120 7.01 21.28 14.99
C ALA A 120 5.72 21.70 15.72
N ASN A 121 4.66 20.92 15.53
CA ASN A 121 3.36 21.16 16.14
C ASN A 121 2.91 19.92 16.91
N VAL A 122 2.67 20.10 18.21
CA VAL A 122 2.34 18.99 19.12
C VAL A 122 1.02 18.32 18.76
N ILE A 123 0.03 19.09 18.31
CA ILE A 123 -1.29 18.56 17.91
C ILE A 123 -1.12 17.70 16.67
N VAL A 124 -0.42 18.20 15.65
CA VAL A 124 -0.15 17.44 14.42
C VAL A 124 0.61 16.15 14.74
N THR A 125 1.64 16.24 15.58
CA THR A 125 2.48 15.10 15.97
C THR A 125 1.66 14.04 16.72
N LEU A 126 0.93 14.44 17.76
CA LEU A 126 0.12 13.51 18.56
C LEU A 126 -1.00 12.87 17.74
N THR A 127 -1.74 13.66 16.96
CA THR A 127 -2.80 13.11 16.11
C THR A 127 -2.24 12.15 15.07
N THR A 128 -1.08 12.47 14.48
CA THR A 128 -0.39 11.55 13.56
C THR A 128 0.00 10.25 14.27
N MET A 129 0.66 10.32 15.42
CA MET A 129 1.08 9.13 16.18
C MET A 129 -0.11 8.25 16.59
N VAL A 130 -1.16 8.85 17.14
CA VAL A 130 -2.35 8.12 17.59
C VAL A 130 -3.06 7.46 16.41
N THR A 131 -3.25 8.18 15.31
CA THR A 131 -3.92 7.62 14.12
C THR A 131 -3.08 6.56 13.43
N SER A 132 -1.77 6.75 13.29
CA SER A 132 -0.85 5.73 12.76
C SER A 132 -0.86 4.47 13.62
N ALA A 133 -0.80 4.62 14.95
CA ALA A 133 -0.89 3.49 15.87
C ALA A 133 -2.24 2.77 15.77
N ALA A 134 -3.36 3.50 15.67
CA ALA A 134 -4.69 2.92 15.49
C ALA A 134 -4.83 2.17 14.16
N LEU A 135 -4.32 2.73 13.06
CA LEU A 135 -4.29 2.09 11.75
C LEU A 135 -3.42 0.82 11.77
N MET A 136 -2.23 0.89 12.34
CA MET A 136 -1.36 -0.28 12.49
C MET A 136 -2.00 -1.36 13.36
N ALA A 137 -2.65 -0.98 14.46
CA ALA A 137 -3.40 -1.91 15.30
C ALA A 137 -4.55 -2.58 14.54
N LEU A 138 -5.25 -1.84 13.67
CA LEU A 138 -6.24 -2.40 12.76
C LEU A 138 -5.63 -3.44 11.82
N ALA A 139 -4.45 -3.22 11.23
CA ALA A 139 -3.84 -4.23 10.37
C ALA A 139 -3.34 -5.47 11.13
N LEU A 140 -2.82 -5.29 12.35
CA LEU A 140 -2.15 -6.37 13.10
C LEU A 140 -3.11 -7.22 13.94
N PHE A 141 -4.05 -6.59 14.66
CA PHE A 141 -4.87 -7.26 15.66
C PHE A 141 -6.28 -7.57 15.19
N PHE A 142 -6.71 -7.01 14.06
CA PHE A 142 -8.02 -7.31 13.52
C PHE A 142 -8.11 -8.77 13.10
N ARG A 143 -9.23 -9.41 13.46
CA ARG A 143 -9.54 -10.78 13.06
C ARG A 143 -10.11 -10.79 11.65
N ARG A 144 -9.38 -11.38 10.70
CA ARG A 144 -9.90 -11.73 9.38
C ARG A 144 -10.76 -13.00 9.45
N GLY A 145 -11.67 -13.13 8.51
CA GLY A 145 -12.39 -14.36 8.20
C GLY A 145 -11.50 -15.41 7.53
N GLU A 146 -12.12 -16.53 7.17
CA GLU A 146 -11.46 -17.64 6.49
C GLU A 146 -11.59 -17.54 4.96
N GLY A 147 -10.79 -18.33 4.24
CA GLY A 147 -10.82 -18.37 2.78
C GLY A 147 -9.88 -17.38 2.07
N GLU A 148 -9.68 -17.60 0.77
CA GLU A 148 -8.66 -16.89 -0.02
C GLU A 148 -8.94 -15.40 -0.18
N ASN A 149 -10.20 -15.02 -0.34
CA ASN A 149 -10.64 -13.63 -0.45
C ASN A 149 -10.27 -12.85 0.81
N ALA A 150 -10.52 -13.45 1.99
CA ALA A 150 -10.14 -12.86 3.27
C ALA A 150 -8.62 -12.69 3.39
N ARG A 151 -7.84 -13.69 2.93
CA ARG A 151 -6.37 -13.58 2.96
C ARG A 151 -5.81 -12.53 2.02
N LEU A 152 -6.38 -12.40 0.81
CA LEU A 152 -6.00 -11.36 -0.13
C LEU A 152 -6.38 -9.98 0.39
N ALA A 153 -7.61 -9.83 0.89
CA ALA A 153 -8.10 -8.57 1.45
C ALA A 153 -7.26 -8.13 2.65
N ASP A 154 -6.88 -9.05 3.55
CA ASP A 154 -6.00 -8.77 4.70
C ASP A 154 -4.59 -8.32 4.27
N PHE A 155 -4.01 -8.95 3.23
CA PHE A 155 -2.71 -8.54 2.69
C PHE A 155 -2.74 -7.14 2.05
N LEU A 156 -3.78 -6.86 1.25
CA LEU A 156 -3.98 -5.54 0.65
C LEU A 156 -4.28 -4.48 1.71
N LEU A 157 -5.10 -4.81 2.71
CA LEU A 157 -5.41 -3.96 3.85
C LEU A 157 -4.15 -3.55 4.57
N ALA A 158 -3.24 -4.49 4.86
CA ALA A 158 -1.96 -4.20 5.48
C ALA A 158 -1.13 -3.21 4.62
N GLY A 159 -1.09 -3.39 3.30
CA GLY A 159 -0.38 -2.47 2.40
C GLY A 159 -0.95 -1.05 2.37
N VAL A 160 -2.28 -0.93 2.38
CA VAL A 160 -2.98 0.37 2.47
C VAL A 160 -2.71 1.02 3.83
N VAL A 161 -2.84 0.27 4.92
CA VAL A 161 -2.59 0.75 6.28
C VAL A 161 -1.16 1.24 6.45
N PHE A 162 -0.15 0.46 6.05
CA PHE A 162 1.26 0.86 6.24
C PHE A 162 1.65 2.06 5.38
N THR A 163 0.91 2.33 4.30
CA THR A 163 1.07 3.56 3.52
C THR A 163 0.38 4.73 4.21
N ALA A 164 -0.87 4.56 4.62
CA ALA A 164 -1.69 5.61 5.26
C ALA A 164 -1.21 6.00 6.67
N ALA A 165 -0.54 5.08 7.37
CA ALA A 165 0.08 5.33 8.67
C ALA A 165 1.41 6.10 8.58
N SER A 166 1.94 6.34 7.37
CA SER A 166 3.13 7.18 7.19
C SER A 166 2.77 8.65 7.43
N PRO A 167 3.56 9.40 8.22
CA PRO A 167 3.36 10.84 8.40
C PRO A 167 3.55 11.62 7.08
N ILE A 168 4.30 11.04 6.13
CA ILE A 168 4.52 11.64 4.82
C ILE A 168 4.16 10.59 3.77
N ALA A 169 3.06 10.82 3.05
CA ALA A 169 2.57 9.92 2.02
C ALA A 169 2.03 10.74 0.84
N TRP A 170 2.89 11.01 -0.14
CA TRP A 170 2.47 11.69 -1.36
C TRP A 170 1.65 10.80 -2.28
N GLU A 171 1.03 11.39 -3.30
CA GLU A 171 0.21 10.71 -4.30
C GLU A 171 0.84 9.43 -4.85
N HIS A 172 2.12 9.48 -5.21
CA HIS A 172 2.84 8.34 -5.78
C HIS A 172 3.08 7.18 -4.78
N HIS A 173 2.93 7.41 -3.47
CA HIS A 173 2.98 6.35 -2.45
C HIS A 173 1.76 5.43 -2.53
N TYR A 174 0.61 5.95 -2.96
CA TYR A 174 -0.65 5.23 -3.06
C TYR A 174 -0.79 4.39 -4.34
N GLY A 175 0.28 4.19 -5.10
CA GLY A 175 0.30 3.23 -6.21
C GLY A 175 -0.06 1.80 -5.80
N ILE A 176 0.03 1.48 -4.50
CA ILE A 176 -0.46 0.23 -3.89
C ILE A 176 -1.97 0.05 -3.97
N LEU A 177 -2.75 1.11 -4.23
CA LEU A 177 -4.20 1.04 -4.35
C LEU A 177 -4.63 0.32 -5.62
N ALA A 178 -3.83 0.36 -6.69
CA ALA A 178 -4.17 -0.25 -7.96
C ALA A 178 -4.55 -1.75 -7.84
N PRO A 179 -3.72 -2.63 -7.24
CA PRO A 179 -4.13 -4.02 -7.03
C PRO A 179 -5.31 -4.16 -6.05
N ALA A 180 -5.52 -3.22 -5.12
CA ALA A 180 -6.68 -3.24 -4.23
C ALA A 180 -7.99 -2.95 -4.97
N PHE A 181 -8.00 -1.97 -5.88
CA PHE A 181 -9.14 -1.68 -6.75
C PHE A 181 -9.49 -2.88 -7.62
N VAL A 182 -8.49 -3.51 -8.25
CA VAL A 182 -8.71 -4.71 -9.09
C VAL A 182 -9.29 -5.86 -8.25
N ALA A 183 -8.72 -6.14 -7.08
CA ALA A 183 -9.21 -7.19 -6.21
C ALA A 183 -10.65 -6.94 -5.75
N LEU A 184 -10.96 -5.73 -5.29
CA LEU A 184 -12.31 -5.35 -4.85
C LEU A 184 -13.33 -5.41 -6.00
N ALA A 185 -12.99 -4.88 -7.18
CA ALA A 185 -13.86 -4.91 -8.35
C ALA A 185 -14.25 -6.36 -8.69
N LEU A 186 -13.27 -7.26 -8.70
CA LEU A 186 -13.54 -8.65 -8.99
C LEU A 186 -14.31 -9.33 -7.86
N MET A 187 -13.98 -9.06 -6.58
CA MET A 187 -14.73 -9.60 -5.44
C MET A 187 -16.20 -9.19 -5.51
N PHE A 188 -16.49 -7.91 -5.74
CA PHE A 188 -17.85 -7.41 -5.94
C PHE A 188 -18.53 -8.03 -7.16
N ALA A 189 -17.79 -8.20 -8.27
CA ALA A 189 -18.31 -8.89 -9.43
C ALA A 189 -18.60 -10.37 -9.15
N SER A 190 -17.91 -11.03 -8.22
CA SER A 190 -18.15 -12.44 -7.89
C SER A 190 -19.25 -12.68 -6.85
N THR A 191 -19.67 -11.64 -6.11
CA THR A 191 -20.66 -11.77 -5.03
C THR A 191 -22.00 -11.15 -5.43
N PRO A 192 -23.07 -11.94 -5.66
CA PRO A 192 -24.35 -11.44 -6.17
C PRO A 192 -24.97 -10.29 -5.37
N ALA A 193 -24.85 -10.32 -4.04
CA ALA A 193 -25.36 -9.25 -3.17
C ALA A 193 -24.77 -7.88 -3.56
N TYR A 194 -23.45 -7.78 -3.75
CA TYR A 194 -22.79 -6.49 -4.03
C TYR A 194 -23.05 -5.96 -5.43
N ARG A 195 -23.42 -6.81 -6.39
CA ARG A 195 -23.72 -6.39 -7.77
C ARG A 195 -24.88 -5.40 -7.87
N ALA A 196 -25.81 -5.44 -6.90
CA ALA A 196 -26.99 -4.57 -6.88
C ALA A 196 -26.96 -3.53 -5.72
N HIS A 197 -25.96 -3.57 -4.85
CA HIS A 197 -25.83 -2.62 -3.74
C HIS A 197 -25.25 -1.29 -4.23
N ILE A 198 -26.13 -0.41 -4.72
CA ILE A 198 -25.80 0.93 -5.23
C ILE A 198 -24.83 1.71 -4.32
N PRO A 199 -24.99 1.75 -2.98
CA PRO A 199 -24.06 2.49 -2.13
C PRO A 199 -22.61 1.98 -2.19
N VAL A 200 -22.41 0.67 -2.30
CA VAL A 200 -21.06 0.06 -2.41
C VAL A 200 -20.43 0.42 -3.75
N ILE A 201 -21.20 0.31 -4.83
CA ILE A 201 -20.74 0.64 -6.19
C ILE A 201 -20.41 2.12 -6.30
N ALA A 202 -21.28 3.00 -5.79
CA ALA A 202 -21.06 4.44 -5.76
C ALA A 202 -19.82 4.79 -4.93
N GLY A 203 -19.68 4.23 -3.73
CA GLY A 203 -18.50 4.44 -2.90
C GLY A 203 -17.21 3.97 -3.59
N PHE A 204 -17.24 2.82 -4.26
CA PHE A 204 -16.10 2.30 -5.00
C PHE A 204 -15.73 3.20 -6.19
N ALA A 205 -16.72 3.65 -6.96
CA ALA A 205 -16.51 4.55 -8.10
C ALA A 205 -15.98 5.91 -7.67
N VAL A 206 -16.50 6.48 -6.58
CA VAL A 206 -16.01 7.75 -6.00
C VAL A 206 -14.56 7.59 -5.52
N ALA A 207 -14.26 6.53 -4.76
CA ALA A 207 -12.89 6.26 -4.32
C ALA A 207 -11.94 6.06 -5.50
N PHE A 208 -12.37 5.34 -6.55
CA PHE A 208 -11.59 5.12 -7.76
C PHE A 208 -11.31 6.44 -8.48
N PHE A 209 -12.34 7.26 -8.72
CA PHE A 209 -12.22 8.55 -9.36
C PHE A 209 -11.18 9.43 -8.66
N PHE A 210 -11.28 9.57 -7.34
CA PHE A 210 -10.32 10.37 -6.57
C PHE A 210 -8.93 9.74 -6.57
N ALA A 211 -8.81 8.43 -6.46
CA ALA A 211 -7.51 7.77 -6.46
C ALA A 211 -6.78 7.77 -7.82
N SER A 212 -7.53 7.80 -8.91
CA SER A 212 -7.00 7.82 -10.28
C SER A 212 -6.82 9.23 -10.85
N SER A 213 -7.26 10.27 -10.13
CA SER A 213 -7.23 11.65 -10.62
C SER A 213 -6.12 12.45 -9.95
N TYR A 214 -5.36 13.18 -10.76
CA TYR A 214 -4.50 14.25 -10.28
C TYR A 214 -5.32 15.55 -10.23
N LEU A 215 -5.56 16.08 -9.03
CA LEU A 215 -6.45 17.23 -8.81
C LEU A 215 -5.65 18.45 -8.29
N PRO A 216 -4.73 19.03 -9.09
CA PRO A 216 -3.82 20.08 -8.63
C PRO A 216 -4.54 21.35 -8.21
N TYR A 217 -5.74 21.58 -8.73
CA TYR A 217 -6.55 22.76 -8.40
C TYR A 217 -7.00 22.78 -6.95
N PHE A 218 -7.00 21.63 -6.24
CA PHE A 218 -7.33 21.60 -4.82
C PHE A 218 -6.34 22.39 -3.96
N ARG A 219 -5.11 22.61 -4.45
CA ARG A 219 -4.13 23.52 -3.83
C ARG A 219 -4.67 24.92 -3.55
N TYR A 220 -5.60 25.42 -4.38
CA TYR A 220 -6.15 26.78 -4.28
C TYR A 220 -7.44 26.87 -3.47
N VAL A 221 -7.87 25.76 -2.86
CA VAL A 221 -9.09 25.73 -2.05
C VAL A 221 -8.88 26.55 -0.77
N PRO A 222 -9.83 27.43 -0.39
CA PRO A 222 -9.74 28.23 0.84
C PRO A 222 -9.56 27.39 2.10
N SER A 223 -8.99 27.99 3.16
CA SER A 223 -8.66 27.31 4.43
C SER A 223 -9.83 26.54 5.04
N LEU A 224 -11.06 27.08 5.00
CA LEU A 224 -12.27 26.40 5.51
C LEU A 224 -12.52 25.04 4.83
N PHE A 225 -12.12 24.90 3.57
CA PHE A 225 -12.31 23.70 2.76
C PHE A 225 -10.98 22.96 2.49
N SER A 226 -9.90 23.33 3.19
CA SER A 226 -8.58 22.71 3.04
C SER A 226 -8.58 21.18 3.23
N PRO A 227 -9.50 20.54 4.01
CA PRO A 227 -9.56 19.07 4.06
C PRO A 227 -9.78 18.40 2.71
N VAL A 228 -10.44 19.08 1.75
CA VAL A 228 -10.66 18.53 0.38
C VAL A 228 -9.34 18.23 -0.33
N GLN A 229 -8.25 18.92 0.02
CA GLN A 229 -6.91 18.60 -0.49
C GLN A 229 -6.44 17.18 -0.12
N SER A 230 -7.01 16.56 0.92
CA SER A 230 -6.71 15.17 1.35
C SER A 230 -7.56 14.12 0.63
N TYR A 231 -8.03 14.41 -0.59
CA TYR A 231 -8.97 13.57 -1.34
C TYR A 231 -8.49 12.12 -1.53
N LEU A 232 -7.20 11.91 -1.81
CA LEU A 232 -6.64 10.58 -2.02
C LEU A 232 -6.52 9.81 -0.70
N PHE A 233 -6.23 10.50 0.41
CA PHE A 233 -6.29 9.91 1.74
C PHE A 233 -7.70 9.39 2.05
N PHE A 234 -8.74 10.19 1.79
CA PHE A 234 -10.12 9.76 1.98
C PHE A 234 -10.52 8.61 1.05
N ALA A 235 -10.06 8.61 -0.21
CA ALA A 235 -10.23 7.47 -1.12
C ALA A 235 -9.59 6.20 -0.57
N ALA A 236 -8.38 6.29 -0.02
CA ALA A 236 -7.68 5.17 0.60
C ALA A 236 -8.42 4.65 1.84
N LEU A 237 -9.02 5.53 2.67
CA LEU A 237 -9.88 5.12 3.80
C LEU A 237 -11.15 4.41 3.33
N GLY A 238 -11.77 4.85 2.24
CA GLY A 238 -12.90 4.17 1.62
C GLY A 238 -12.54 2.76 1.16
N ILE A 239 -11.38 2.60 0.50
CA ILE A 239 -10.86 1.29 0.09
C ILE A 239 -10.51 0.42 1.29
N LEU A 240 -9.91 1.00 2.33
CA LEU A 240 -9.62 0.31 3.58
C LEU A 240 -10.90 -0.25 4.22
N ALA A 241 -11.98 0.53 4.27
CA ALA A 241 -13.26 0.09 4.81
C ALA A 241 -13.85 -1.08 4.00
N MET A 242 -13.78 -1.02 2.67
CA MET A 242 -14.23 -2.09 1.78
C MET A 242 -13.39 -3.37 1.92
N LEU A 243 -12.06 -3.26 1.96
CA LEU A 243 -11.16 -4.39 2.19
C LEU A 243 -11.41 -5.04 3.55
N ARG A 244 -11.59 -4.22 4.61
CA ARG A 244 -11.96 -4.71 5.94
C ARG A 244 -13.26 -5.50 5.90
N PHE A 245 -14.27 -4.95 5.25
CA PHE A 245 -15.57 -5.59 5.14
C PHE A 245 -15.47 -6.94 4.39
N GLN A 246 -14.71 -6.99 3.29
CA GLN A 246 -14.43 -8.24 2.55
C GLN A 246 -13.63 -9.25 3.38
N ALA A 247 -12.66 -8.77 4.16
CA ALA A 247 -11.86 -9.61 5.04
C ALA A 247 -12.72 -10.31 6.11
N VAL A 248 -13.85 -9.73 6.51
CA VAL A 248 -14.80 -10.35 7.47
C VAL A 248 -15.82 -11.24 6.77
N HIS A 249 -16.50 -10.73 5.74
CA HIS A 249 -17.70 -11.38 5.18
C HIS A 249 -17.39 -12.57 4.27
N SER A 250 -16.14 -12.74 3.86
CA SER A 250 -15.72 -13.96 3.15
C SER A 250 -15.80 -15.23 4.04
N ALA A 251 -16.01 -15.09 5.36
CA ALA A 251 -16.20 -16.20 6.29
C ALA A 251 -17.53 -16.95 6.14
N SER A 252 -18.55 -16.36 5.52
CA SER A 252 -19.90 -16.95 5.43
C SER A 252 -20.24 -17.57 4.07
N GLN A 253 -19.32 -17.51 3.10
CA GLN A 253 -19.50 -18.13 1.78
C GLN A 253 -18.59 -19.35 1.62
N GLU A 254 -18.95 -20.42 2.33
CA GLU A 254 -18.38 -21.75 2.09
C GLU A 254 -18.82 -22.22 0.69
N GLN A 255 -17.88 -22.77 -0.11
CA GLN A 255 -18.07 -23.51 -1.37
C GLN A 255 -18.08 -22.78 -2.74
N ALA A 256 -17.88 -21.47 -2.85
CA ALA A 256 -17.58 -20.89 -4.17
C ALA A 256 -16.09 -21.10 -4.51
N ALA A 257 -15.80 -21.88 -5.55
CA ALA A 257 -14.42 -22.01 -6.07
C ALA A 257 -13.83 -20.61 -6.29
N SER A 258 -12.68 -20.34 -5.65
CA SER A 258 -12.00 -19.05 -5.74
C SER A 258 -11.79 -18.68 -7.21
N PRO A 259 -12.44 -17.60 -7.72
CA PRO A 259 -12.29 -17.21 -9.11
C PRO A 259 -10.84 -16.81 -9.42
N TRP A 260 -10.04 -16.51 -8.40
CA TRP A 260 -8.67 -16.03 -8.55
C TRP A 260 -7.69 -17.08 -9.02
N ARG A 261 -7.77 -18.33 -8.53
CA ARG A 261 -6.74 -19.33 -8.85
C ARG A 261 -6.69 -19.60 -10.35
N THR A 262 -7.83 -19.83 -10.97
CA THR A 262 -7.91 -20.14 -12.40
C THR A 262 -7.47 -18.95 -13.25
N HIS A 263 -7.88 -17.73 -12.90
CA HIS A 263 -7.49 -16.52 -13.63
C HIS A 263 -6.02 -16.17 -13.44
N ALA A 264 -5.49 -16.25 -12.21
CA ALA A 264 -4.09 -16.00 -11.92
C ALA A 264 -3.17 -17.03 -12.58
N GLN A 265 -3.54 -18.32 -12.56
CA GLN A 265 -2.81 -19.37 -13.29
C GLN A 265 -2.86 -19.12 -14.80
N THR A 266 -3.99 -18.67 -15.33
CA THR A 266 -4.11 -18.31 -16.74
C THR A 266 -3.19 -17.14 -17.09
N VAL A 267 -3.19 -16.06 -16.32
CA VAL A 267 -2.29 -14.91 -16.53
C VAL A 267 -0.82 -15.33 -16.45
N VAL A 268 -0.44 -16.11 -15.43
CA VAL A 268 0.92 -16.65 -15.30
C VAL A 268 1.29 -17.51 -16.50
N SER A 269 0.35 -18.33 -17.01
CA SER A 269 0.59 -19.16 -18.19
C SER A 269 0.78 -18.31 -19.46
N LEU A 270 0.01 -17.23 -19.61
CA LEU A 270 0.12 -16.30 -20.74
C LEU A 270 1.45 -15.55 -20.72
N VAL A 271 1.88 -15.06 -19.54
CA VAL A 271 3.19 -14.43 -19.36
C VAL A 271 4.30 -15.42 -19.68
N ARG A 272 4.21 -16.66 -19.19
CA ARG A 272 5.22 -17.70 -19.47
C ARG A 272 5.31 -17.98 -20.97
N ARG A 273 4.18 -18.10 -21.66
CA ARG A 273 4.11 -18.28 -23.13
C ARG A 273 4.71 -17.08 -23.87
N GLY A 274 4.41 -15.85 -23.44
CA GLY A 274 4.98 -14.62 -23.98
C GLY A 274 6.50 -14.56 -23.85
N VAL A 275 7.02 -14.81 -22.65
CA VAL A 275 8.48 -14.88 -22.40
C VAL A 275 9.13 -15.93 -23.29
N THR A 276 8.53 -17.13 -23.40
CA THR A 276 9.07 -18.23 -24.21
C THR A 276 9.14 -17.86 -25.69
N ARG A 277 8.11 -17.17 -26.21
CA ARG A 277 8.09 -16.66 -27.59
C ARG A 277 9.18 -15.63 -27.84
N VAL A 278 9.35 -14.67 -26.92
CA VAL A 278 10.40 -13.65 -27.04
C VAL A 278 11.79 -14.29 -26.99
N THR A 279 12.06 -15.22 -26.07
CA THR A 279 13.35 -15.94 -26.04
C THR A 279 13.62 -16.75 -27.30
N ARG A 280 12.60 -17.37 -27.91
CA ARG A 280 12.74 -18.09 -29.19
C ARG A 280 13.02 -17.14 -30.35
N TRP A 281 12.38 -15.98 -30.36
CA TRP A 281 12.60 -14.97 -31.40
C TRP A 281 14.02 -14.38 -31.32
N VAL A 282 14.47 -14.02 -30.12
CA VAL A 282 15.83 -13.49 -29.88
C VAL A 282 16.93 -14.53 -30.16
N SER A 283 16.65 -15.83 -29.97
CA SER A 283 17.62 -16.88 -30.31
C SER A 283 17.66 -17.19 -31.81
N ALA A 284 16.54 -17.10 -32.52
CA ALA A 284 16.49 -17.26 -33.98
C ALA A 284 17.19 -16.11 -34.72
N ASP A 285 17.12 -14.88 -34.20
CA ASP A 285 17.74 -13.69 -34.78
C ASP A 285 19.27 -13.63 -34.58
N ARG A 286 19.82 -14.45 -33.67
CA ARG A 286 21.27 -14.59 -33.43
C ARG A 286 21.92 -15.73 -34.24
N SER A 287 21.12 -16.49 -34.98
CA SER A 287 21.57 -17.61 -35.81
C SER A 287 21.58 -17.32 -37.31
N ASN A 288 21.32 -16.06 -37.70
CA ASN A 288 21.57 -15.49 -39.02
C ASN A 288 22.72 -14.47 -38.92
#